data_AF-A0A8S3JQ79-F1
#
_entry.id   AF-A0A8S3JQ79-F1
#
_cell.length_a   1.000
_cell.length_b   1.000
_cell.length_c   1.000
_cell.angle_alpha   90.00
_cell.angle_beta   90.00
_cell.angle_gamma   90.00
#
_symmetry.space_group_name_H-M   'P 1'
#
loop_
_entity.id
_entity.type
_entity.pdbx_description
1 polymer ?
#
loop_
_entity_poly.entity_id
_entity_poly.type
_entity_poly.pdbx_seq_one_letter_code
_entity_poly.pdbx_strand_id
1 'polypeptide(L)'
;MKTPYYLLLNDKPFQIILDQTLSSISTKTLNYHHRRYQLQQIALLMHRIKLIPIYLRLWKTYWKSGMGQFNLDSKEHYSYPMNYKIWPKKIQSILSFIQIKEENKQQMYIDFVYDYIDELKQQLTTSKIEHEKMTKNFHGYTFSIEELLEDYLEKNLSSLRMHIEHKIKLIHYDYHIQVIKLTYEQEHPNEYQ
;
A
#
# COMPACT_ATOMS: atom_id res chain seq x y z
N MET A 1 -9.56 9.29 -1.23
CA MET A 1 -9.47 8.24 -2.28
C MET A 1 -10.77 8.18 -3.06
N LYS A 2 -10.70 8.15 -4.41
CA LYS A 2 -11.87 7.94 -5.28
C LYS A 2 -12.36 6.48 -5.16
N THR A 3 -13.67 6.26 -5.32
CA THR A 3 -14.28 4.92 -5.39
C THR A 3 -13.69 4.17 -6.59
N PRO A 4 -13.10 2.96 -6.41
CA PRO A 4 -12.60 2.18 -7.54
C PRO A 4 -13.76 1.71 -8.41
N TYR A 5 -13.51 1.58 -9.73
CA TYR A 5 -14.58 1.34 -10.70
C TYR A 5 -15.38 0.06 -10.40
N TYR A 6 -14.70 -1.01 -9.95
CA TYR A 6 -15.27 -2.31 -9.64
C TYR A 6 -16.07 -2.34 -8.32
N LEU A 7 -16.17 -1.20 -7.61
CA LEU A 7 -17.06 -1.02 -6.44
C LEU A 7 -18.16 0.01 -6.71
N LEU A 8 -18.33 0.47 -7.96
CA LEU A 8 -19.43 1.35 -8.30
C LEU A 8 -20.75 0.56 -8.35
N LEU A 9 -21.85 1.19 -7.91
CA LEU A 9 -23.17 0.53 -7.92
C LEU A 9 -23.66 0.17 -9.32
N ASN A 10 -23.08 0.73 -10.38
CA ASN A 10 -23.39 0.42 -11.78
C ASN A 10 -22.48 -0.68 -12.38
N ASP A 11 -21.49 -1.17 -11.64
CA ASP A 11 -20.61 -2.25 -12.10
C ASP A 11 -21.31 -3.62 -11.98
N LYS A 12 -21.52 -4.30 -13.10
CA LYS A 12 -22.30 -5.56 -13.15
C LYS A 12 -21.74 -6.65 -12.22
N PRO A 13 -20.43 -6.97 -12.23
CA PRO A 13 -19.85 -7.93 -11.28
C PRO A 13 -20.17 -7.58 -9.83
N PHE A 14 -20.01 -6.31 -9.43
CA PHE A 14 -20.31 -5.90 -8.07
C PHE A 14 -21.80 -5.96 -7.73
N GLN A 15 -22.68 -5.63 -8.68
CA GLN A 15 -24.13 -5.76 -8.48
C GLN A 15 -24.53 -7.19 -8.13
N ILE A 16 -23.95 -8.19 -8.80
CA ILE A 16 -24.23 -9.61 -8.54
C ILE A 16 -23.85 -9.97 -7.10
N ILE A 17 -22.69 -9.51 -6.62
CA ILE A 17 -22.23 -9.72 -5.23
C ILE A 17 -23.21 -9.08 -4.23
N LEU A 18 -23.65 -7.85 -4.50
CA LEU A 18 -24.64 -7.16 -3.67
C LEU A 18 -25.99 -7.90 -3.65
N ASP A 19 -26.46 -8.37 -4.80
CA ASP A 19 -27.72 -9.09 -4.94
C ASP A 19 -27.68 -10.43 -4.18
N GLN A 20 -26.58 -11.18 -4.33
CA GLN A 20 -26.33 -12.42 -3.59
C GLN A 20 -26.34 -12.18 -2.09
N THR A 21 -25.61 -11.17 -1.64
CA THR A 21 -25.56 -10.75 -0.23
C THR A 21 -26.96 -10.43 0.30
N LEU A 22 -27.71 -9.60 -0.42
CA LEU A 22 -29.04 -9.17 0.04
C LEU A 22 -30.07 -10.29 -0.02
N SER A 23 -29.95 -11.23 -0.96
CA SER A 23 -30.81 -12.42 -1.03
C SER A 23 -30.63 -13.36 0.16
N SER A 24 -29.41 -13.45 0.72
CA SER A 24 -29.14 -14.25 1.93
C SER A 24 -29.70 -13.64 3.22
N ILE A 25 -30.03 -12.33 3.20
CA ILE A 25 -30.58 -11.64 4.36
C ILE A 25 -32.10 -11.67 4.23
N SER A 26 -32.74 -12.57 4.97
CA SER A 26 -34.20 -12.68 5.05
C SER A 26 -34.80 -11.39 5.63
N THR A 27 -35.11 -10.41 4.78
CA THR A 27 -35.87 -9.22 5.21
C THR A 27 -37.04 -8.96 4.28
N LYS A 28 -38.23 -9.27 4.77
CA LYS A 28 -39.46 -8.60 4.38
C LYS A 28 -39.27 -7.10 4.67
N THR A 29 -39.47 -6.26 3.66
CA THR A 29 -39.80 -4.82 3.75
C THR A 29 -38.77 -3.82 4.33
N LEU A 30 -37.49 -3.85 3.94
CA LEU A 30 -36.57 -2.71 4.17
C LEU A 30 -35.91 -2.22 2.87
N ASN A 31 -35.76 -0.89 2.75
CA ASN A 31 -35.34 -0.15 1.55
C ASN A 31 -34.09 -0.77 0.89
N TYR A 32 -34.31 -1.52 -0.20
CA TYR A 32 -33.28 -2.25 -0.94
C TYR A 32 -32.11 -1.36 -1.37
N HIS A 33 -32.41 -0.17 -1.89
CA HIS A 33 -31.40 0.79 -2.34
C HIS A 33 -30.52 1.28 -1.19
N HIS A 34 -31.09 1.52 -0.01
CA HIS A 34 -30.34 1.92 1.17
C HIS A 34 -29.36 0.83 1.62
N ARG A 35 -29.82 -0.44 1.67
CA ARG A 35 -28.97 -1.57 2.05
C ARG A 35 -27.82 -1.80 1.06
N ARG A 36 -28.08 -1.68 -0.25
CA ARG A 36 -27.00 -1.73 -1.27
C ARG A 36 -25.94 -0.67 -1.03
N TYR A 37 -26.36 0.56 -0.74
CA TYR A 37 -25.43 1.64 -0.46
C TYR A 37 -24.60 1.36 0.79
N GLN A 38 -25.21 0.86 1.87
CA GLN A 38 -24.48 0.48 3.08
C GLN A 38 -23.45 -0.63 2.80
N LEU A 39 -23.82 -1.67 2.05
CA LEU A 39 -22.89 -2.73 1.64
C LEU A 39 -21.75 -2.19 0.76
N GLN A 40 -22.03 -1.25 -0.14
CA GLN A 40 -20.99 -0.58 -0.91
C GLN A 40 -20.01 0.17 0.00
N GLN A 41 -20.49 0.89 1.02
CA GLN A 41 -19.61 1.58 1.95
C GLN A 41 -18.76 0.60 2.77
N ILE A 42 -19.34 -0.52 3.22
CA ILE A 42 -18.60 -1.59 3.88
C ILE A 42 -17.50 -2.13 2.95
N ALA A 43 -17.85 -2.48 1.71
CA ALA A 43 -16.88 -2.96 0.72
C ALA A 43 -15.77 -1.94 0.42
N LEU A 44 -16.09 -0.64 0.42
CA LEU A 44 -15.09 0.43 0.26
C LEU A 44 -14.13 0.52 1.45
N LEU A 45 -14.62 0.34 2.66
CA LEU A 45 -13.80 0.30 3.86
C LEU A 45 -12.92 -0.94 3.88
N MET A 46 -13.47 -2.12 3.59
CA MET A 46 -12.70 -3.37 3.44
C MET A 46 -11.60 -3.22 2.37
N HIS A 47 -11.94 -2.62 1.24
CA HIS A 47 -10.97 -2.31 0.18
C HIS A 47 -9.83 -1.44 0.70
N ARG A 48 -10.12 -0.33 1.41
CA ARG A 48 -9.08 0.53 2.01
C ARG A 48 -8.22 -0.24 3.00
N ILE A 49 -8.84 -1.05 3.86
CA ILE A 49 -8.17 -1.87 4.87
C ILE A 49 -7.20 -2.87 4.23
N LYS A 50 -7.54 -3.45 3.07
CA LYS A 50 -6.65 -4.36 2.33
C LYS A 50 -5.61 -3.61 1.48
N LEU A 51 -5.97 -2.46 0.92
CA LEU A 51 -5.12 -1.67 0.02
C LEU A 51 -3.98 -0.93 0.75
N ILE A 52 -4.29 -0.28 1.87
CA ILE A 52 -3.32 0.56 2.59
C ILE A 52 -2.08 -0.25 3.04
N PRO A 53 -2.20 -1.48 3.59
CA PRO A 53 -1.04 -2.32 3.91
C PRO A 53 -0.11 -2.59 2.73
N ILE A 54 -0.66 -2.76 1.51
CA ILE A 54 0.14 -2.96 0.29
C ILE A 54 1.02 -1.73 0.04
N TYR A 55 0.45 -0.52 0.12
CA TYR A 55 1.22 0.71 -0.03
C TYR A 55 2.18 0.95 1.13
N LEU A 56 1.77 0.69 2.38
CA LEU A 56 2.65 0.80 3.53
C LEU A 56 3.92 -0.04 3.36
N ARG A 57 3.82 -1.25 2.78
CA ARG A 57 4.98 -2.08 2.47
C ARG A 57 5.94 -1.36 1.51
N LEU A 58 5.43 -0.82 0.41
CA LEU A 58 6.24 -0.07 -0.57
C LEU A 58 6.90 1.16 0.06
N TRP A 59 6.17 1.96 0.82
CA TRP A 59 6.71 3.19 1.40
C TRP A 59 7.71 2.91 2.51
N LYS A 60 7.51 1.86 3.31
CA LYS A 60 8.52 1.36 4.24
C LYS A 60 9.79 0.88 3.51
N THR A 61 9.66 0.26 2.34
CA THR A 61 10.82 -0.10 1.49
C THR A 61 11.59 1.15 1.06
N TYR A 62 10.90 2.21 0.61
CA TYR A 62 11.56 3.49 0.30
C TYR A 62 12.29 4.09 1.50
N TRP A 63 11.64 4.09 2.67
CA TRP A 63 12.23 4.55 3.93
C TRP A 63 13.50 3.76 4.29
N LYS A 64 13.43 2.42 4.29
CA LYS A 64 14.59 1.56 4.57
C LYS A 64 15.75 1.85 3.62
N SER A 65 15.46 2.08 2.33
CA SER A 65 16.47 2.38 1.30
C SER A 65 17.16 3.71 1.59
N GLY A 66 16.36 4.76 1.82
CA GLY A 66 16.85 6.10 2.10
C GLY A 66 17.60 6.23 3.43
N MET A 67 17.26 5.39 4.41
CA MET A 67 17.93 5.35 5.72
C MET A 67 19.16 4.43 5.76
N GLY A 68 19.46 3.72 4.67
CA GLY A 68 20.54 2.73 4.65
C GLY A 68 20.28 1.50 5.53
N GLN A 69 19.01 1.24 5.85
CA GLN A 69 18.54 0.10 6.65
C GLN A 69 18.00 -1.03 5.77
N PHE A 70 18.48 -1.09 4.53
CA PHE A 70 17.93 -1.97 3.51
C PHE A 70 18.44 -3.41 3.59
N ASN A 71 19.42 -3.65 4.49
CA ASN A 71 19.99 -4.95 4.82
C ASN A 71 19.27 -5.60 5.99
N LEU A 72 18.05 -6.14 5.84
CA LEU A 72 17.40 -6.82 6.99
C LEU A 72 16.51 -8.04 6.68
N ASP A 73 16.15 -8.35 5.42
CA ASP A 73 15.17 -9.44 5.17
C ASP A 73 15.58 -10.44 4.06
N SER A 74 16.73 -10.28 3.39
CA SER A 74 17.24 -11.27 2.44
C SER A 74 18.04 -12.34 3.20
N LYS A 75 17.61 -13.61 3.10
CA LYS A 75 18.42 -14.76 3.54
C LYS A 75 19.79 -14.83 2.86
N GLU A 76 19.98 -14.05 1.79
CA GLU A 76 21.26 -13.85 1.12
C GLU A 76 22.13 -12.89 1.93
N HIS A 77 23.16 -13.45 2.55
CA HIS A 77 24.14 -12.78 3.41
C HIS A 77 25.08 -11.89 2.57
N TYR A 78 24.62 -10.72 2.14
CA TYR A 78 25.54 -9.70 1.65
C TYR A 78 25.92 -8.76 2.80
N SER A 79 27.10 -8.98 3.38
CA SER A 79 27.68 -8.10 4.41
C SER A 79 28.32 -6.88 3.75
N TYR A 80 27.51 -5.94 3.28
CA TYR A 80 28.03 -4.63 2.85
C TYR A 80 28.36 -3.78 4.09
N PRO A 81 29.39 -2.90 4.03
CA PRO A 81 29.57 -1.88 5.05
C PRO A 81 28.27 -1.07 5.14
N MET A 82 27.62 -1.17 6.29
CA MET A 82 26.27 -0.65 6.51
C MET A 82 26.25 0.88 6.44
N ASN A 83 25.10 1.43 6.01
CA ASN A 83 24.68 2.84 6.06
C ASN A 83 24.64 3.66 4.75
N TYR A 84 24.71 3.03 3.56
CA TYR A 84 24.47 3.79 2.32
C TYR A 84 23.01 4.28 2.22
N LYS A 85 22.83 5.59 2.38
CA LYS A 85 21.55 6.31 2.26
C LYS A 85 21.22 6.53 0.78
N ILE A 86 20.57 5.55 0.17
CA ILE A 86 20.23 5.58 -1.25
C ILE A 86 18.72 5.81 -1.39
N TRP A 87 18.35 7.01 -1.82
CA TRP A 87 16.95 7.32 -2.09
C TRP A 87 16.54 6.83 -3.49
N PRO A 88 15.44 6.07 -3.61
CA PRO A 88 14.95 5.63 -4.91
C PRO A 88 14.63 6.80 -5.83
N LYS A 89 14.93 6.67 -7.13
CA LYS A 89 14.67 7.71 -8.15
C LYS A 89 13.24 8.25 -8.12
N LYS A 90 12.27 7.39 -7.78
CA LYS A 90 10.87 7.79 -7.65
C LYS A 90 10.68 8.85 -6.56
N ILE A 91 11.30 8.71 -5.39
CA ILE A 91 11.24 9.71 -4.32
C ILE A 91 11.92 11.00 -4.76
N GLN A 92 13.10 10.89 -5.36
CA GLN A 92 13.84 12.04 -5.88
C GLN A 92 13.01 12.82 -6.91
N SER A 93 12.29 12.13 -7.81
CA SER A 93 11.45 12.74 -8.85
C SER A 93 10.18 13.41 -8.32
N ILE A 94 9.64 12.96 -7.18
CA ILE A 94 8.47 13.61 -6.58
C ILE A 94 8.85 14.98 -6.03
N LEU A 95 10.09 15.09 -5.56
CA LEU A 95 10.61 16.24 -4.84
C LEU A 95 11.61 17.06 -5.67
N SER A 96 11.77 16.73 -6.97
CA SER A 96 12.73 17.38 -7.87
C SER A 96 12.39 18.83 -8.20
N PHE A 97 11.14 19.24 -7.98
CA PHE A 97 10.66 20.60 -8.26
C PHE A 97 11.05 21.61 -7.17
N ILE A 98 11.63 21.14 -6.07
CA ILE A 98 11.92 21.95 -4.90
C ILE A 98 13.42 22.31 -4.91
N GLN A 99 13.72 23.58 -5.24
CA GLN A 99 15.09 24.10 -5.28
C GLN A 99 15.61 24.31 -3.86
N ILE A 100 16.36 23.33 -3.34
CA ILE A 100 16.91 23.35 -1.98
C ILE A 100 18.39 22.90 -2.01
N LYS A 101 19.20 23.45 -1.09
CA LYS A 101 20.60 23.04 -0.85
C LYS A 101 20.68 21.53 -0.55
N GLU A 102 21.71 20.84 -1.05
CA GLU A 102 21.85 19.38 -0.93
C GLU A 102 21.77 18.85 0.51
N GLU A 103 22.29 19.57 1.50
CA GLU A 103 22.24 19.17 2.92
C GLU A 103 20.81 19.07 3.48
N ASN A 104 19.90 19.93 3.01
CA ASN A 104 18.50 19.92 3.42
C ASN A 104 17.66 18.89 2.65
N LYS A 105 18.18 18.39 1.52
CA LYS A 105 17.48 17.46 0.61
C LYS A 105 17.25 16.09 1.25
N GLN A 106 18.21 15.62 2.05
CA GLN A 106 18.11 14.35 2.77
C GLN A 106 17.02 14.38 3.84
N GLN A 107 17.00 15.42 4.68
CA GLN A 107 15.98 15.59 5.71
C GLN A 107 14.59 15.73 5.09
N MET A 108 14.48 16.45 3.98
CA MET A 108 13.23 16.61 3.25
C MET A 108 12.68 15.26 2.71
N TYR A 109 13.55 14.37 2.23
CA TYR A 109 13.13 13.03 1.80
C TYR A 109 12.65 12.17 2.97
N ILE A 110 13.34 12.29 4.12
CA ILE A 110 12.96 11.67 5.38
C ILE A 110 11.56 12.14 5.77
N ASP A 111 11.36 13.43 5.96
CA ASP A 111 10.10 14.00 6.43
C ASP A 111 8.95 13.63 5.50
N PHE A 112 9.15 13.78 4.18
CA PHE A 112 8.13 13.42 3.19
C PHE A 112 7.70 11.96 3.27
N VAL A 113 8.66 11.02 3.33
CA VAL A 113 8.34 9.58 3.37
C VAL A 113 7.75 9.21 4.73
N TYR A 114 8.24 9.81 5.82
CA TYR A 114 7.73 9.58 7.17
C TYR A 114 6.27 10.04 7.30
N ASP A 115 5.99 11.28 6.91
CA ASP A 115 4.65 11.87 6.97
C ASP A 115 3.65 11.07 6.15
N TYR A 116 4.04 10.62 4.95
CA TYR A 116 3.18 9.79 4.12
C TYR A 116 2.91 8.42 4.74
N ILE A 117 3.90 7.79 5.39
CA ILE A 117 3.71 6.54 6.12
C ILE A 117 2.76 6.76 7.30
N ASP A 118 2.89 7.87 8.02
CA ASP A 118 2.02 8.19 9.14
C ASP A 118 0.58 8.44 8.69
N GLU A 119 0.38 9.23 7.63
CA GLU A 119 -0.92 9.47 7.02
C GLU A 119 -1.61 8.15 6.64
N LEU A 120 -0.89 7.22 5.99
CA LEU A 120 -1.42 5.90 5.67
C LEU A 120 -1.83 5.10 6.92
N LYS A 121 -1.04 5.14 8.01
CA LYS A 121 -1.39 4.46 9.26
C LYS A 121 -2.64 5.06 9.89
N GLN A 122 -2.76 6.39 9.90
CA GLN A 122 -3.95 7.08 10.40
C GLN A 122 -5.18 6.68 9.58
N GLN A 123 -5.09 6.73 8.24
CA GLN A 123 -6.16 6.31 7.34
C GLN A 123 -6.58 4.85 7.56
N LEU A 124 -5.62 3.95 7.80
CA LEU A 124 -5.91 2.55 8.10
C LEU A 124 -6.69 2.40 9.40
N THR A 125 -6.25 3.10 10.46
CA THR A 125 -6.93 3.09 11.77
C THR A 125 -8.35 3.61 11.65
N THR A 126 -8.55 4.76 11.00
CA THR A 126 -9.88 5.34 10.76
C THR A 126 -10.76 4.38 9.96
N SER A 127 -10.24 3.78 8.89
CA SER A 127 -11.00 2.84 8.06
C SER A 127 -11.42 1.60 8.85
N LYS A 128 -10.56 1.07 9.73
CA LYS A 128 -10.89 -0.07 10.60
C LYS A 128 -11.99 0.26 11.61
N ILE A 129 -11.91 1.43 12.26
CA ILE A 129 -12.93 1.90 13.22
C ILE A 129 -14.28 2.10 12.52
N GLU A 130 -14.27 2.75 11.35
CA GLU A 130 -15.48 2.96 10.55
C GLU A 130 -16.08 1.62 10.09
N HIS A 131 -15.24 0.67 9.66
CA HIS A 131 -15.68 -0.66 9.24
C HIS A 131 -16.36 -1.41 10.37
N GLU A 132 -15.75 -1.45 11.57
CA GLU A 132 -16.32 -2.10 12.74
C GLU A 132 -17.67 -1.46 13.13
N LYS A 133 -17.76 -0.12 13.07
CA LYS A 133 -19.01 0.59 13.34
C LYS A 133 -20.09 0.27 12.31
N MET A 134 -19.76 0.23 11.01
CA MET A 134 -20.74 -0.03 9.95
C MET A 134 -21.24 -1.47 9.96
N THR A 135 -20.34 -2.44 10.13
CA THR A 135 -20.69 -3.87 10.17
C THR A 135 -21.58 -4.21 11.36
N LYS A 136 -21.28 -3.66 12.56
CA LYS A 136 -22.15 -3.80 13.75
C LYS A 136 -23.55 -3.22 13.55
N ASN A 137 -23.67 -2.14 12.78
CA ASN A 137 -24.95 -1.47 12.53
C ASN A 137 -25.71 -2.06 11.32
N PHE A 138 -25.09 -2.94 10.54
CA PHE A 138 -25.72 -3.55 9.39
C PHE A 138 -26.47 -4.83 9.81
N HIS A 139 -27.80 -4.73 9.93
CA HIS A 139 -28.63 -5.86 10.36
C HIS A 139 -28.59 -7.01 9.35
N GLY A 140 -28.12 -8.17 9.81
CA GLY A 140 -27.91 -9.36 9.00
C GLY A 140 -26.51 -9.44 8.39
N TYR A 141 -25.55 -8.61 8.82
CA TYR A 141 -24.14 -8.83 8.49
C TYR A 141 -23.67 -10.15 9.10
N THR A 142 -23.17 -11.06 8.27
CA THR A 142 -22.66 -12.37 8.71
C THR A 142 -21.25 -12.57 8.21
N PHE A 143 -20.56 -13.55 8.79
CA PHE A 143 -19.24 -13.97 8.34
C PHE A 143 -19.22 -14.37 6.86
N SER A 144 -20.27 -15.05 6.37
CA SER A 144 -20.36 -15.42 4.95
C SER A 144 -20.46 -14.21 4.00
N ILE A 145 -21.07 -13.11 4.45
CA ILE A 145 -21.11 -11.85 3.68
C ILE A 145 -19.72 -11.23 3.64
N GLU A 146 -19.02 -11.25 4.77
CA GLU A 146 -17.65 -10.78 4.87
C GLU A 146 -16.74 -11.56 3.91
N GLU A 147 -16.76 -12.89 3.95
CA GLU A 147 -15.97 -13.75 3.04
C GLU A 147 -16.27 -13.47 1.56
N LEU A 148 -17.55 -13.34 1.18
CA LEU A 148 -17.95 -13.03 -0.19
C LEU A 148 -17.36 -11.71 -0.68
N LEU A 149 -17.40 -10.67 0.16
CA LEU A 149 -16.81 -9.37 -0.15
C LEU A 149 -15.28 -9.45 -0.16
N GLU A 150 -14.66 -10.20 0.76
CA GLU A 150 -13.22 -10.38 0.81
C GLU A 150 -12.68 -11.06 -0.44
N ASP A 151 -13.31 -12.14 -0.90
CA ASP A 151 -12.94 -12.87 -2.11
C ASP A 151 -13.06 -11.99 -3.36
N TYR A 152 -14.15 -11.22 -3.45
CA TYR A 152 -14.35 -10.28 -4.55
C TYR A 152 -13.25 -9.21 -4.56
N LEU A 153 -12.91 -8.66 -3.40
CA LEU A 153 -11.86 -7.66 -3.27
C LEU A 153 -10.47 -8.22 -3.57
N GLU A 154 -10.12 -9.41 -3.08
CA GLU A 154 -8.79 -10.00 -3.32
C GLU A 154 -8.57 -10.30 -4.80
N LYS A 155 -9.60 -10.80 -5.52
CA LYS A 155 -9.53 -10.98 -6.98
C LYS A 155 -9.15 -9.68 -7.69
N ASN A 156 -9.74 -8.56 -7.29
CA ASN A 156 -9.47 -7.25 -7.89
C ASN A 156 -8.14 -6.61 -7.42
N LEU A 157 -7.66 -6.94 -6.23
CA LEU A 157 -6.42 -6.39 -5.66
C LEU A 157 -5.17 -7.20 -6.00
N SER A 158 -5.31 -8.46 -6.40
CA SER A 158 -4.22 -9.40 -6.69
C SER A 158 -3.16 -8.84 -7.66
N SER A 159 -3.60 -8.27 -8.78
CA SER A 159 -2.72 -7.68 -9.79
C SER A 159 -1.93 -6.49 -9.24
N LEU A 160 -2.59 -5.62 -8.46
CA LEU A 160 -1.93 -4.50 -7.80
C LEU A 160 -0.90 -4.98 -6.77
N ARG A 161 -1.23 -6.00 -5.97
CA ARG A 161 -0.32 -6.60 -5.00
C ARG A 161 0.94 -7.10 -5.70
N MET A 162 0.79 -7.86 -6.78
CA MET A 162 1.91 -8.36 -7.59
C MET A 162 2.75 -7.22 -8.18
N HIS A 163 2.11 -6.18 -8.71
CA HIS A 163 2.81 -5.01 -9.25
C HIS A 163 3.66 -4.31 -8.18
N ILE A 164 3.11 -4.11 -6.99
CA ILE A 164 3.81 -3.48 -5.87
C ILE A 164 4.96 -4.37 -5.37
N GLU A 165 4.77 -5.68 -5.30
CA GLU A 165 5.84 -6.62 -4.94
C GLU A 165 6.99 -6.62 -5.95
N HIS A 166 6.67 -6.59 -7.24
CA HIS A 166 7.67 -6.44 -8.29
C HIS A 166 8.44 -5.11 -8.14
N LYS A 167 7.73 -4.01 -7.88
CA LYS A 167 8.35 -2.71 -7.64
C LYS A 167 9.29 -2.71 -6.43
N ILE A 168 8.89 -3.38 -5.35
CA ILE A 168 9.76 -3.59 -4.19
C ILE A 168 11.03 -4.31 -4.61
N LYS A 169 10.94 -5.42 -5.34
CA LYS A 169 12.12 -6.16 -5.84
C LYS A 169 13.04 -5.28 -6.68
N LEU A 170 12.50 -4.45 -7.57
CA LEU A 170 13.31 -3.52 -8.36
C LEU A 170 14.08 -2.51 -7.49
N ILE A 171 13.44 -1.97 -6.44
CA ILE A 171 14.13 -1.10 -5.48
C ILE A 171 15.27 -1.87 -4.80
N HIS A 172 15.07 -3.16 -4.51
CA HIS A 172 16.14 -4.00 -3.97
C HIS A 172 17.33 -4.13 -4.90
N TYR A 173 17.09 -4.48 -6.17
CA TYR A 173 18.18 -4.58 -7.14
C TYR A 173 18.89 -3.24 -7.36
N ASP A 174 18.15 -2.15 -7.50
CA ASP A 174 18.71 -0.81 -7.69
C ASP A 174 19.58 -0.39 -6.50
N TYR A 175 19.15 -0.68 -5.27
CA TYR A 175 19.92 -0.42 -4.06
C TYR A 175 21.25 -1.19 -4.07
N HIS A 176 21.21 -2.50 -4.31
CA HIS A 176 22.41 -3.34 -4.33
C HIS A 176 23.42 -2.90 -5.40
N ILE A 177 22.94 -2.61 -6.61
CA ILE A 177 23.82 -2.11 -7.68
C ILE A 177 24.51 -0.81 -7.26
N GLN A 178 23.79 0.11 -6.62
CA GLN A 178 24.37 1.38 -6.17
C GLN A 178 25.37 1.18 -5.03
N VAL A 179 25.08 0.30 -4.07
CA VAL A 179 26.04 -0.04 -3.00
C VAL A 179 27.33 -0.61 -3.58
N ILE A 180 27.24 -1.54 -4.54
CA ILE A 180 28.42 -2.12 -5.20
C ILE A 180 29.25 -1.04 -5.89
N LYS A 181 28.61 -0.12 -6.63
CA LYS A 181 29.28 0.99 -7.29
C LYS A 181 30.00 1.90 -6.30
N LEU A 182 29.32 2.31 -5.24
CA LEU A 182 29.91 3.18 -4.21
C LEU A 182 31.08 2.49 -3.49
N THR A 183 30.96 1.19 -3.23
CA THR A 183 32.04 0.40 -2.62
C THR A 183 33.24 0.30 -3.57
N TYR A 184 33.01 0.01 -4.85
CA TYR A 184 34.08 -0.03 -5.87
C TYR A 184 34.79 1.32 -6.01
N GLU A 185 34.05 2.43 -6.00
CA GLU A 185 34.62 3.78 -6.07
C GLU A 185 35.48 4.13 -4.84
N GLN A 186 35.11 3.65 -3.65
CA GLN A 186 35.86 3.86 -2.41
C GLN A 186 37.19 3.10 -2.36
N GLU A 187 37.30 1.97 -3.04
CA GLU A 187 38.52 1.16 -3.10
C GLU A 187 39.60 1.76 -4.03
N HIS A 188 39.37 2.96 -4.58
CA HIS A 188 40.28 3.69 -5.48
C HIS A 188 41.00 2.79 -6.51
N PRO A 189 40.26 2.03 -7.35
CA PRO A 189 40.84 1.02 -8.23
C PRO A 189 41.84 1.59 -9.25
N ASN A 190 41.78 2.90 -9.51
CA ASN A 190 42.71 3.62 -10.36
C ASN A 190 44.10 3.83 -9.71
N GLU A 191 44.27 3.56 -8.41
CA GLU A 191 45.57 3.59 -7.73
C GLU A 191 46.38 2.31 -7.97
N TYR A 192 45.76 1.26 -8.54
CA TYR A 192 46.37 -0.04 -8.84
C TYR A 192 46.49 -0.36 -10.34
N GLN A 193 46.20 0.62 -11.22
CA GLN A 193 46.33 0.53 -12.69
C GLN A 193 47.52 1.35 -13.18
#